data_AF-A0A8F2W3T7-F1
#
_entry.id   AF-A0A8F2W3T7-F1
#
_cell.length_a   1.000
_cell.length_b   1.000
_cell.length_c   1.000
_cell.angle_alpha   90.00
_cell.angle_beta   90.00
_cell.angle_gamma   90.00
#
_symmetry.space_group_name_H-M   'P 1'
#
loop_
_entity.id
_entity.type
_entity.pdbx_description
1 polymer ?
#
loop_
_entity_poly.entity_id
_entity_poly.type
_entity_poly.pdbx_seq_one_letter_code
_entity_poly.pdbx_strand_id
1 'polypeptide(L)'
;MMVVLTAERLVKLAYKYPTLHSTWYIIASTALAVVNQPQEIGKVLHFALRQQLLESSNPQDKPLLTDPYLLKLAEDSISSAAKFDEFTAVGVNLPDILIPYTYHDKFPLPYKYSRTEDINAAQIQVAARIREALLKIAPIAGLPKSINALTALHKVTPTALRAPSKAMRPATIQPGHVNSSSIVQEDVAGTRFEDQSIDTRDTIDGPICKKSVNSKEISDNFVRGSLFWENIYGKVSNRVKNQMFSAYPDLWQYAIHNVYSPILSFEDIIPAKETSFCVVAALIPQDVPPTLKGHVRGAVNLGATKEELTSIRLLVFDICDWSGNVTWKGGKESVFKL
;
A
#
# COMPACT_ATOMS: atom_id res chain seq x y z
N MET A 1 -15.30 -9.64 18.99
CA MET A 1 -14.54 -9.66 17.72
C MET A 1 -13.18 -10.29 18.02
N MET A 2 -12.71 -11.29 17.27
CA MET A 2 -11.44 -11.97 17.55
C MET A 2 -10.27 -11.02 17.29
N VAL A 3 -9.35 -10.89 18.25
CA VAL A 3 -8.16 -10.04 18.08
C VAL A 3 -7.19 -10.73 17.12
N VAL A 4 -6.95 -10.13 15.96
CA VAL A 4 -6.07 -10.70 14.94
C VAL A 4 -4.60 -10.42 15.27
N LEU A 5 -4.21 -9.18 15.56
CA LEU A 5 -2.83 -8.85 15.94
C LEU A 5 -2.70 -8.65 17.45
N THR A 6 -2.01 -9.59 18.08
CA THR A 6 -1.44 -9.47 19.43
C THR A 6 -0.01 -8.92 19.35
N ALA A 7 0.60 -8.61 20.50
CA ALA A 7 1.99 -8.13 20.55
C ALA A 7 2.97 -9.16 19.96
N GLU A 8 2.82 -10.44 20.31
CA GLU A 8 3.64 -11.54 19.79
C GLU A 8 3.49 -11.69 18.28
N ARG A 9 2.27 -11.53 17.77
CA ARG A 9 2.01 -11.60 16.32
C ARG A 9 2.64 -10.42 15.58
N LEU A 10 2.60 -9.20 16.13
CA LEU A 10 3.30 -8.05 15.54
C LEU A 10 4.82 -8.23 15.51
N VAL A 11 5.41 -8.64 16.64
CA VAL A 11 6.86 -8.92 16.70
C VAL A 11 7.22 -10.03 15.71
N LYS A 12 6.39 -11.08 15.61
CA LYS A 12 6.58 -12.15 14.64
C LYS A 12 6.55 -11.63 13.20
N LEU A 13 5.59 -10.79 12.83
CA LEU A 13 5.53 -10.22 11.47
C LEU A 13 6.77 -9.40 11.13
N ALA A 14 7.31 -8.62 12.09
CA ALA A 14 8.46 -7.76 11.85
C ALA A 14 9.82 -8.48 11.87
N TYR A 15 9.98 -9.52 12.67
CA TYR A 15 11.31 -10.12 12.95
C TYR A 15 11.46 -11.59 12.57
N LYS A 16 10.38 -12.35 12.36
CA LYS A 16 10.50 -13.77 11.98
C LYS A 16 11.05 -13.97 10.56
N TYR A 17 10.88 -12.97 9.70
CA TYR A 17 11.24 -13.03 8.28
C TYR A 17 12.28 -11.96 7.93
N PRO A 18 13.58 -12.20 8.19
CA PRO A 18 14.62 -11.17 8.08
C PRO A 18 14.73 -10.54 6.69
N THR A 19 14.47 -11.32 5.63
CA THR A 19 14.49 -10.81 4.25
C THR A 19 13.41 -9.75 3.96
N LEU A 20 12.41 -9.63 4.85
CA LEU A 20 11.31 -8.68 4.74
C LEU A 20 11.42 -7.54 5.76
N HIS A 21 12.54 -7.38 6.45
CA HIS A 21 12.69 -6.41 7.54
C HIS A 21 12.25 -4.98 7.16
N SER A 22 12.51 -4.54 5.93
CA SER A 22 12.12 -3.21 5.44
C SER A 22 10.75 -3.14 4.75
N THR A 23 10.06 -4.27 4.57
CA THR A 23 8.83 -4.40 3.77
C THR A 23 7.68 -5.15 4.45
N TRP A 24 7.91 -5.75 5.63
CA TRP A 24 6.90 -6.57 6.32
C TRP A 24 5.59 -5.80 6.53
N TYR A 25 5.65 -4.50 6.81
CA TYR A 25 4.49 -3.69 7.13
C TYR A 25 3.61 -3.38 5.89
N ILE A 26 4.19 -3.22 4.69
CA ILE A 26 3.40 -3.09 3.45
C ILE A 26 2.77 -4.43 3.05
N ILE A 27 3.49 -5.55 3.27
CA ILE A 27 2.98 -6.90 3.00
C ILE A 27 1.85 -7.23 3.98
N ALA A 28 2.05 -6.98 5.27
CA ALA A 28 1.06 -7.22 6.31
C ALA A 28 -0.20 -6.36 6.12
N SER A 29 -0.03 -5.06 5.87
CA SER A 29 -1.16 -4.15 5.62
C SER A 29 -1.97 -4.56 4.39
N THR A 30 -1.28 -5.00 3.33
CA THR A 30 -1.92 -5.55 2.13
C THR A 30 -2.74 -6.79 2.45
N ALA A 31 -2.14 -7.78 3.12
CA ALA A 31 -2.82 -9.02 3.48
C ALA A 31 -4.04 -8.74 4.38
N LEU A 32 -3.89 -7.90 5.41
CA LEU A 32 -4.97 -7.49 6.31
C LEU A 32 -6.13 -6.81 5.57
N ALA A 33 -5.82 -5.94 4.61
CA ALA A 33 -6.85 -5.34 3.76
C ALA A 33 -7.61 -6.41 2.96
N VAL A 34 -6.90 -7.36 2.33
CA VAL A 34 -7.52 -8.43 1.54
C VAL A 34 -8.37 -9.37 2.39
N VAL A 35 -7.91 -9.74 3.59
CA VAL A 35 -8.68 -10.58 4.53
C VAL A 35 -9.73 -9.79 5.32
N ASN A 36 -10.01 -8.54 4.94
CA ASN A 36 -11.04 -7.68 5.50
C ASN A 36 -10.87 -7.42 7.01
N GLN A 37 -9.63 -7.08 7.41
CA GLN A 37 -9.25 -6.69 8.77
C GLN A 37 -8.65 -5.27 8.79
N PRO A 38 -9.34 -4.24 8.28
CA PRO A 38 -8.80 -2.88 8.17
C PRO A 38 -8.45 -2.24 9.52
N GLN A 39 -9.16 -2.60 10.59
CA GLN A 39 -8.93 -2.09 11.94
C GLN A 39 -7.57 -2.51 12.54
N GLU A 40 -6.92 -3.52 11.97
CA GLU A 40 -5.61 -4.01 12.44
C GLU A 40 -4.44 -3.23 11.83
N ILE A 41 -4.67 -2.50 10.74
CA ILE A 41 -3.63 -1.78 9.98
C ILE A 41 -2.98 -0.68 10.83
N GLY A 42 -3.75 -0.03 11.73
CA GLY A 42 -3.21 0.94 12.68
C GLY A 42 -2.13 0.36 13.59
N LYS A 43 -2.33 -0.88 14.06
CA LYS A 43 -1.34 -1.57 14.91
C LYS A 43 -0.04 -1.83 14.14
N VAL A 44 -0.15 -2.20 12.86
CA VAL A 44 0.99 -2.36 11.94
C VAL A 44 1.73 -1.03 11.75
N LEU A 45 1.01 0.06 11.45
CA LEU A 45 1.60 1.40 11.30
C LEU A 45 2.38 1.80 12.55
N HIS A 46 1.74 1.79 13.72
CA HIS A 46 2.35 2.28 14.96
C HIS A 46 3.58 1.48 15.35
N PHE A 47 3.55 0.17 15.14
CA PHE A 47 4.71 -0.67 15.41
C PHE A 47 5.82 -0.45 14.38
N ALA A 48 5.49 -0.34 13.08
CA ALA A 48 6.46 -0.06 12.03
C ALA A 48 7.18 1.29 12.24
N LEU A 49 6.43 2.35 12.60
CA LEU A 49 6.97 3.69 12.90
C LEU A 49 8.04 3.68 13.99
N ARG A 50 7.97 2.74 14.94
CA ARG A 50 8.96 2.56 16.00
C ARG A 50 10.05 1.58 15.59
N GLN A 51 9.66 0.42 15.04
CA GLN A 51 10.59 -0.64 14.64
C GLN A 51 11.63 -0.15 13.63
N GLN A 52 11.24 0.68 12.67
CA GLN A 52 12.14 1.25 11.66
C GLN A 52 13.24 2.17 12.24
N LEU A 53 13.10 2.61 13.49
CA LEU A 53 14.09 3.42 14.19
C LEU A 53 15.17 2.54 14.87
N LEU A 54 15.00 1.23 14.84
CA LEU A 54 15.96 0.24 15.30
C LEU A 54 16.70 -0.37 14.11
N GLU A 55 17.95 -0.79 14.31
CA GLU A 55 18.72 -1.51 13.31
C GLU A 55 18.13 -2.90 13.00
N SER A 56 18.51 -3.45 11.85
CA SER A 56 18.16 -4.83 11.50
C SER A 56 18.99 -5.83 12.30
N SER A 57 18.36 -6.91 12.73
CA SER A 57 19.02 -8.00 13.45
C SER A 57 19.89 -8.86 12.55
N ASN A 58 21.03 -9.34 13.06
CA ASN A 58 21.77 -10.40 12.40
C ASN A 58 21.13 -11.77 12.68
N PRO A 59 21.21 -12.74 11.74
CA PRO A 59 20.67 -14.09 11.94
C PRO A 59 21.25 -14.86 13.14
N GLN A 60 22.34 -14.38 13.74
CA GLN A 60 22.99 -14.99 14.91
C GLN A 60 22.59 -14.35 16.25
N ASP A 61 21.73 -13.33 16.26
CA ASP A 61 21.36 -12.59 17.47
C ASP A 61 20.34 -13.34 18.36
N LYS A 62 20.24 -12.89 19.62
CA LYS A 62 19.27 -13.35 20.64
C LYS A 62 17.84 -13.50 20.09
N PRO A 63 16.99 -14.37 20.69
CA PRO A 63 15.63 -14.59 20.20
C PRO A 63 14.74 -13.34 20.36
N LEU A 64 14.66 -12.53 19.31
CA LEU A 64 13.86 -11.30 19.26
C LEU A 64 12.35 -11.54 19.40
N LEU A 65 11.90 -12.72 18.96
CA LEU A 65 10.48 -13.09 18.98
C LEU A 65 9.89 -13.15 20.39
N THR A 66 10.73 -13.36 21.39
CA THR A 66 10.35 -13.47 22.81
C THR A 66 10.98 -12.39 23.67
N ASP A 67 11.61 -11.37 23.05
CA ASP A 67 12.25 -10.29 23.81
C ASP A 67 11.17 -9.45 24.53
N PRO A 68 11.27 -9.28 25.87
CA PRO A 68 10.24 -8.62 26.65
C PRO A 68 10.06 -7.15 26.28
N TYR A 69 11.10 -6.45 25.83
CA TYR A 69 11.01 -5.04 25.45
C TYR A 69 10.43 -4.85 24.05
N LEU A 70 10.74 -5.74 23.10
CA LEU A 70 10.06 -5.74 21.80
C LEU A 70 8.58 -6.08 21.92
N LEU A 71 8.22 -7.06 22.76
CA LEU A 71 6.83 -7.37 23.06
C LEU A 71 6.14 -6.17 23.71
N LYS A 72 6.80 -5.50 24.67
CA LYS A 72 6.24 -4.30 25.29
C LYS A 72 6.06 -3.14 24.31
N LEU A 73 7.03 -2.93 23.40
CA LEU A 73 6.92 -1.94 22.34
C LEU A 73 5.74 -2.21 21.41
N ALA A 74 5.46 -3.49 21.12
CA ALA A 74 4.30 -3.91 20.34
C ALA A 74 2.98 -3.67 21.10
N GLU A 75 2.90 -3.99 22.39
CA GLU A 75 1.73 -3.66 23.24
C GLU A 75 1.45 -2.15 23.28
N ASP A 76 2.49 -1.34 23.46
CA ASP A 76 2.38 0.12 23.48
C ASP A 76 1.95 0.66 22.12
N SER A 77 2.36 -0.01 21.03
CA SER A 77 1.92 0.33 19.66
C SER A 77 0.46 0.01 19.42
N ILE A 78 -0.03 -1.13 19.92
CA ILE A 78 -1.45 -1.47 19.88
C ILE A 78 -2.27 -0.47 20.69
N SER A 79 -1.83 -0.16 21.92
CA SER A 79 -2.49 0.81 22.80
C SER A 79 -2.51 2.21 22.20
N SER A 80 -1.41 2.61 21.56
CA SER A 80 -1.28 3.88 20.86
C SER A 80 -2.23 3.98 19.67
N ALA A 81 -2.40 2.91 18.88
CA ALA A 81 -3.33 2.89 17.75
C ALA A 81 -4.79 3.05 18.21
N ALA A 82 -5.18 2.39 19.31
CA ALA A 82 -6.52 2.53 19.89
C ALA A 82 -6.79 3.98 20.37
N LYS A 83 -5.83 4.58 21.10
CA LYS A 83 -5.94 5.99 21.56
C LYS A 83 -6.07 6.99 20.41
N PHE A 84 -5.39 6.76 19.28
CA PHE A 84 -5.45 7.67 18.14
C PHE A 84 -6.82 7.65 17.47
N ASP A 85 -7.47 6.49 17.41
CA ASP A 85 -8.84 6.39 16.89
C ASP A 85 -9.81 7.20 17.76
N GLU A 86 -9.66 7.12 19.10
CA GLU A 86 -10.41 7.94 20.06
C GLU A 86 -10.14 9.44 19.89
N PHE A 87 -8.87 9.85 19.77
CA PHE A 87 -8.49 11.26 19.59
C PHE A 87 -9.00 11.85 18.27
N THR A 88 -9.01 11.05 17.20
CA THR A 88 -9.58 11.48 15.92
C THR A 88 -11.07 11.74 16.04
N ALA A 89 -11.81 10.92 16.81
CA ALA A 89 -13.24 11.09 17.02
C ALA A 89 -13.59 12.42 17.71
N VAL A 90 -12.68 12.97 18.52
CA VAL A 90 -12.84 14.27 19.20
C VAL A 90 -12.13 15.44 18.50
N GLY A 91 -11.57 15.23 17.30
CA GLY A 91 -10.96 16.29 16.48
C GLY A 91 -9.61 16.79 16.99
N VAL A 92 -8.89 15.99 17.78
CA VAL A 92 -7.59 16.37 18.36
C VAL A 92 -6.45 16.13 17.35
N ASN A 93 -5.44 17.00 17.38
CA ASN A 93 -4.20 16.79 16.63
C ASN A 93 -3.47 15.54 17.15
N LEU A 94 -3.20 14.60 16.24
CA LEU A 94 -2.60 13.33 16.59
C LEU A 94 -1.08 13.48 16.78
N PRO A 95 -0.53 13.09 17.94
CA PRO A 95 0.87 13.33 18.28
C PRO A 95 1.83 12.43 17.50
N ASP A 96 3.12 12.76 17.58
CA ASP A 96 4.17 11.93 17.00
C ASP A 96 4.33 10.61 17.76
N ILE A 97 4.81 9.59 17.06
CA ILE A 97 4.98 8.24 17.59
C ILE A 97 6.47 7.94 17.65
N LEU A 98 7.06 8.04 18.84
CA LEU A 98 8.47 7.69 19.07
C LEU A 98 8.59 6.44 19.94
N ILE A 99 9.80 5.89 19.98
CA ILE A 99 10.17 4.90 20.99
C ILE A 99 10.27 5.62 22.34
N PRO A 100 9.60 5.14 23.41
CA PRO A 100 9.72 5.73 24.74
C PRO A 100 11.17 5.81 25.21
N TYR A 101 11.58 6.97 25.73
CA TYR A 101 12.94 7.16 26.26
C TYR A 101 13.29 6.19 27.40
N THR A 102 12.27 5.72 28.14
CA THR A 102 12.41 4.72 29.20
C THR A 102 12.97 3.36 28.73
N TYR A 103 13.12 3.17 27.42
CA TYR A 103 13.64 1.96 26.77
C TYR A 103 15.03 2.11 26.15
N HIS A 104 15.67 3.30 26.22
CA HIS A 104 16.91 3.64 25.51
C HIS A 104 18.01 2.55 25.56
N ASP A 105 18.28 1.96 26.73
CA ASP A 105 19.34 0.95 26.88
C ASP A 105 18.81 -0.49 27.07
N LYS A 106 17.51 -0.70 26.78
CA LYS A 106 16.81 -1.95 27.11
C LYS A 106 16.53 -2.82 25.89
N PHE A 107 16.56 -2.24 24.69
CA PHE A 107 16.30 -3.00 23.47
C PHE A 107 17.46 -3.92 23.08
N PRO A 108 17.15 -5.06 22.44
CA PRO A 108 18.16 -5.96 21.90
C PRO A 108 18.83 -5.43 20.61
N LEU A 109 18.33 -4.31 20.06
CA LEU A 109 18.79 -3.70 18.82
C LEU A 109 19.17 -2.23 19.05
N PRO A 110 20.26 -1.74 18.45
CA PRO A 110 20.64 -0.34 18.56
C PRO A 110 19.68 0.57 17.78
N TYR A 111 19.64 1.84 18.19
CA TYR A 111 18.91 2.88 17.46
C TYR A 111 19.66 3.25 16.18
N LYS A 112 18.92 3.38 15.08
CA LYS A 112 19.43 3.67 13.75
C LYS A 112 19.67 5.16 13.49
N TYR A 113 18.90 6.02 14.14
CA TYR A 113 18.91 7.46 13.91
C TYR A 113 19.10 8.23 15.22
N SER A 114 19.93 9.27 15.17
CA SER A 114 20.17 10.20 16.29
C SER A 114 19.58 11.60 16.05
N ARG A 115 19.32 11.96 14.79
CA ARG A 115 18.77 13.28 14.41
C ARG A 115 17.27 13.19 14.16
N THR A 116 16.54 14.20 14.63
CA THR A 116 15.08 14.29 14.48
C THR A 116 14.65 14.32 13.01
N GLU A 117 15.42 14.97 12.14
CA GLU A 117 15.11 15.05 10.71
C GLU A 117 15.12 13.67 10.04
N ASP A 118 16.09 12.82 10.41
CA ASP A 118 16.22 11.46 9.86
C ASP A 118 15.10 10.54 10.37
N ILE A 119 14.74 10.68 11.66
CA ILE A 119 13.59 9.98 12.27
C ILE A 119 12.30 10.34 11.51
N ASN A 120 12.04 11.64 11.34
CA ASN A 120 10.86 12.13 10.64
C ASN A 120 10.82 11.65 9.19
N ALA A 121 11.94 11.73 8.47
CA ALA A 121 12.04 11.24 7.10
C ALA A 121 11.70 9.74 7.01
N ALA A 122 12.25 8.91 7.90
CA ALA A 122 11.94 7.48 7.94
C ALA A 122 10.43 7.24 8.21
N GLN A 123 9.83 8.00 9.13
CA GLN A 123 8.41 7.86 9.50
C GLN A 123 7.45 8.29 8.40
N ILE A 124 7.78 9.37 7.69
CA ILE A 124 7.06 9.79 6.48
C ILE A 124 7.07 8.67 5.44
N GLN A 125 8.22 8.04 5.21
CA GLN A 125 8.36 6.95 4.23
C GLN A 125 7.48 5.75 4.58
N VAL A 126 7.44 5.32 5.84
CA VAL A 126 6.59 4.17 6.24
C VAL A 126 5.11 4.48 6.09
N ALA A 127 4.65 5.65 6.53
CA ALA A 127 3.26 6.04 6.36
C ALA A 127 2.88 6.16 4.86
N ALA A 128 3.76 6.73 4.03
CA ALA A 128 3.55 6.85 2.59
C ALA A 128 3.49 5.48 1.90
N ARG A 129 4.38 4.56 2.26
CA ARG A 129 4.45 3.21 1.68
C ARG A 129 3.24 2.35 2.06
N ILE A 130 2.71 2.45 3.28
CA ILE A 130 1.45 1.75 3.60
C ILE A 130 0.29 2.29 2.74
N ARG A 131 0.16 3.62 2.61
CA ARG A 131 -0.88 4.23 1.77
C ARG A 131 -0.76 3.78 0.31
N GLU A 132 0.44 3.82 -0.25
CA GLU A 132 0.67 3.43 -1.64
C GLU A 132 0.42 1.93 -1.86
N ALA A 133 0.81 1.06 -0.92
CA ALA A 133 0.52 -0.37 -1.01
C ALA A 133 -0.99 -0.65 -1.06
N LEU A 134 -1.77 0.00 -0.19
CA LEU A 134 -3.23 -0.13 -0.12
C LEU A 134 -3.93 0.42 -1.36
N LEU A 135 -3.40 1.48 -1.98
CA LEU A 135 -3.88 2.00 -3.25
C LEU A 135 -3.54 1.03 -4.40
N LYS A 136 -2.30 0.55 -4.48
CA LYS A 136 -1.82 -0.32 -5.55
C LYS A 136 -2.59 -1.63 -5.65
N ILE A 137 -3.07 -2.15 -4.51
CA ILE A 137 -3.84 -3.40 -4.47
C ILE A 137 -5.34 -3.21 -4.69
N ALA A 138 -5.86 -1.97 -4.80
CA ALA A 138 -7.30 -1.74 -4.99
C ALA A 138 -7.89 -2.47 -6.21
N PRO A 139 -7.22 -2.54 -7.39
CA PRO A 139 -7.73 -3.29 -8.53
C PRO A 139 -7.68 -4.82 -8.36
N ILE A 140 -6.92 -5.31 -7.38
CA ILE A 140 -6.68 -6.75 -7.13
C ILE A 140 -7.52 -7.26 -5.96
N ALA A 141 -7.63 -6.48 -4.89
CA ALA A 141 -8.37 -6.84 -3.67
C ALA A 141 -9.82 -6.31 -3.69
N GLY A 142 -10.10 -5.32 -4.54
CA GLY A 142 -11.37 -4.61 -4.61
C GLY A 142 -11.32 -3.24 -3.93
N LEU A 143 -11.86 -2.23 -4.61
CA LEU A 143 -11.89 -0.83 -4.15
C LEU A 143 -12.50 -0.66 -2.74
N PRO A 144 -13.60 -1.36 -2.34
CA PRO A 144 -14.15 -1.23 -0.99
C PRO A 144 -13.17 -1.60 0.12
N LYS A 145 -12.34 -2.63 -0.08
CA LYS A 145 -11.33 -3.04 0.92
C LYS A 145 -10.24 -1.98 1.05
N SER A 146 -9.79 -1.40 -0.07
CA SER A 146 -8.82 -0.31 -0.05
C SER A 146 -9.38 0.96 0.59
N ILE A 147 -10.65 1.31 0.34
CA ILE A 147 -11.34 2.42 1.01
C ILE A 147 -11.32 2.20 2.52
N ASN A 148 -11.84 1.06 2.99
CA ASN A 148 -11.89 0.76 4.42
C ASN A 148 -10.51 0.78 5.08
N ALA A 149 -9.50 0.21 4.41
CA ALA A 149 -8.13 0.19 4.88
C ALA A 149 -7.49 1.58 4.96
N LEU A 150 -7.63 2.41 3.92
CA LEU A 150 -7.09 3.77 3.88
C LEU A 150 -7.81 4.70 4.86
N THR A 151 -9.13 4.54 5.03
CA THR A 151 -9.90 5.28 6.04
C THR A 151 -9.46 4.90 7.45
N ALA A 152 -9.31 3.60 7.75
CA ALA A 152 -8.82 3.14 9.04
C ALA A 152 -7.40 3.66 9.33
N LEU A 153 -6.51 3.61 8.32
CA LEU A 153 -5.16 4.14 8.41
C LEU A 153 -5.13 5.65 8.67
N HIS A 154 -5.98 6.42 8.00
CA HIS A 154 -6.04 7.89 8.16
C HIS A 154 -6.37 8.29 9.60
N LYS A 155 -7.31 7.61 10.25
CA LYS A 155 -7.72 7.89 11.64
C LYS A 155 -6.61 7.69 12.67
N VAL A 156 -5.61 6.89 12.35
CA VAL A 156 -4.53 6.51 13.27
C VAL A 156 -3.16 7.01 12.80
N THR A 157 -3.09 7.81 11.75
CA THR A 157 -1.82 8.39 11.28
C THR A 157 -1.56 9.72 12.00
N PRO A 158 -0.40 9.89 12.69
CA PRO A 158 0.02 11.17 13.26
C PRO A 158 -0.20 12.35 12.31
N THR A 159 -0.59 13.51 12.83
CA THR A 159 -0.93 14.66 11.97
C THR A 159 0.24 15.05 11.06
N ALA A 160 1.47 15.00 11.57
CA ALA A 160 2.70 15.29 10.81
C ALA A 160 3.00 14.28 9.68
N LEU A 161 2.41 13.08 9.72
CA LEU A 161 2.65 11.99 8.76
C LEU A 161 1.47 11.78 7.78
N ARG A 162 0.42 12.61 7.87
CA ARG A 162 -0.74 12.56 6.98
C ARG A 162 -0.34 12.87 5.54
N ALA A 163 -1.11 12.33 4.59
CA ALA A 163 -0.93 12.64 3.18
C ALA A 163 -1.16 14.14 2.93
N PRO A 164 -0.48 14.75 1.95
CA PRO A 164 -0.76 16.12 1.55
C PRO A 164 -2.18 16.26 1.01
N SER A 165 -2.68 17.49 0.98
CA SER A 165 -4.03 17.82 0.45
C SER A 165 -4.16 17.61 -1.06
N LYS A 166 -3.05 17.51 -1.78
CA LYS A 166 -3.01 17.21 -3.22
C LYS A 166 -2.48 15.81 -3.46
N ALA A 167 -2.98 15.15 -4.51
CA ALA A 167 -2.48 13.85 -4.92
C ALA A 167 -0.97 13.92 -5.24
N MET A 168 -0.21 12.93 -4.75
CA MET A 168 1.22 12.79 -5.02
C MET A 168 1.50 12.36 -6.47
N ARG A 169 0.58 11.61 -7.07
CA ARG A 169 0.68 11.18 -8.46
C ARG A 169 0.16 12.31 -9.37
N PRO A 170 0.89 12.65 -10.45
CA PRO A 170 0.43 13.67 -11.38
C PRO A 170 -0.93 13.29 -11.98
N ALA A 171 -1.86 14.24 -12.00
CA ALA A 171 -3.17 14.03 -12.59
C ALA A 171 -3.09 14.07 -14.12
N THR A 172 -3.76 13.12 -14.77
CA THR A 172 -3.93 13.12 -16.23
C THR A 172 -4.94 14.17 -16.69
N ILE A 173 -5.88 14.54 -15.81
CA ILE A 173 -6.82 15.64 -15.99
C ILE A 173 -6.66 16.60 -14.82
N GLN A 174 -6.50 17.89 -15.11
CA GLN A 174 -6.48 18.95 -14.11
C GLN A 174 -7.73 19.84 -14.27
N PRO A 175 -8.76 19.64 -13.43
CA PRO A 175 -9.94 20.50 -13.41
C PRO A 175 -9.59 21.96 -13.13
N GLY A 176 -10.48 22.89 -13.53
CA GLY A 176 -10.31 24.30 -13.20
C GLY A 176 -9.26 25.06 -14.02
N HIS A 177 -8.87 24.54 -15.20
CA HIS A 177 -8.05 25.29 -16.17
C HIS A 177 -8.79 26.43 -16.89
N VAL A 178 -10.08 26.57 -16.63
CA VAL A 178 -10.84 27.74 -17.05
C VAL A 178 -10.77 28.75 -15.91
N ASN A 179 -10.31 29.96 -16.20
CA ASN A 179 -10.19 31.01 -15.19
C ASN A 179 -11.56 31.22 -14.52
N SER A 180 -11.62 31.17 -13.19
CA SER A 180 -12.87 31.39 -12.44
C SER A 180 -13.49 32.75 -12.76
N SER A 181 -12.68 33.76 -13.13
CA SER A 181 -13.19 35.06 -13.58
C SER A 181 -13.95 35.01 -14.90
N SER A 182 -13.78 33.94 -15.68
CA SER A 182 -14.48 33.73 -16.94
C SER A 182 -15.82 33.01 -16.76
N ILE A 183 -16.17 32.57 -15.54
CA ILE A 183 -17.48 31.96 -15.23
C ILE A 183 -18.53 33.06 -15.12
N VAL A 184 -19.55 33.00 -15.98
CA VAL A 184 -20.66 33.95 -16.03
C VAL A 184 -21.86 33.45 -15.23
N GLN A 185 -22.08 32.13 -15.21
CA GLN A 185 -23.22 31.52 -14.53
C GLN A 185 -22.88 30.08 -14.13
N GLU A 186 -23.34 29.65 -12.96
CA GLU A 186 -23.30 28.26 -12.51
C GLU A 186 -24.69 27.91 -11.96
N ASP A 187 -25.40 27.01 -12.64
CA ASP A 187 -26.74 26.56 -12.23
C ASP A 187 -26.93 25.05 -12.49
N VAL A 188 -28.16 24.55 -12.30
CA VAL A 188 -28.49 23.13 -12.53
C VAL A 188 -28.29 22.66 -13.98
N ALA A 189 -28.16 23.59 -14.92
CA ALA A 189 -27.88 23.32 -16.33
C ALA A 189 -26.37 23.37 -16.67
N GLY A 190 -25.50 23.70 -15.70
CA GLY A 190 -24.05 23.64 -15.82
C GLY A 190 -23.35 25.00 -15.65
N THR A 191 -22.04 25.00 -15.93
CA THR A 191 -21.18 26.21 -15.88
C THR A 191 -21.15 26.89 -17.25
N ARG A 192 -21.46 28.20 -17.29
CA ARG A 192 -21.36 29.04 -18.50
C ARG A 192 -20.20 30.00 -18.39
N PHE A 193 -19.50 30.21 -19.49
CA PHE A 193 -18.33 31.08 -19.56
C PHE A 193 -18.54 32.29 -20.48
N GLU A 194 -17.76 33.35 -20.26
CA GLU A 194 -17.76 34.57 -21.09
C GLU A 194 -17.42 34.25 -22.54
N ASP A 195 -16.43 33.37 -22.74
CA ASP A 195 -16.04 32.87 -24.06
C ASP A 195 -16.75 31.55 -24.37
N GLN A 196 -17.87 31.65 -25.11
CA GLN A 196 -18.64 30.51 -25.58
C GLN A 196 -17.89 29.65 -26.64
N SER A 197 -16.70 30.07 -27.10
CA SER A 197 -15.88 29.28 -28.03
C SER A 197 -15.10 28.16 -27.35
N ILE A 198 -14.95 28.21 -26.01
CA ILE A 198 -14.27 27.17 -25.25
C ILE A 198 -15.29 26.04 -24.95
N ASP A 199 -15.21 24.95 -25.73
CA ASP A 199 -15.95 23.71 -25.46
C ASP A 199 -15.51 23.15 -24.09
N THR A 200 -16.36 23.39 -23.10
CA THR A 200 -16.17 22.96 -21.71
C THR A 200 -17.20 21.93 -21.33
N ARG A 201 -16.84 21.04 -20.39
CA ARG A 201 -17.73 20.02 -19.86
C ARG A 201 -17.62 20.02 -18.35
N ASP A 202 -18.75 20.05 -17.67
CA ASP A 202 -18.79 19.99 -16.22
C ASP A 202 -18.46 18.59 -15.70
N THR A 203 -17.75 18.55 -14.58
CA THR A 203 -17.46 17.32 -13.83
C THR A 203 -17.72 17.56 -12.35
N ILE A 204 -17.68 16.49 -11.56
CA ILE A 204 -17.78 16.59 -10.10
C ILE A 204 -16.65 17.42 -9.46
N ASP A 205 -15.53 17.59 -10.16
CA ASP A 205 -14.37 18.37 -9.71
C ASP A 205 -14.28 19.74 -10.43
N GLY A 206 -15.35 20.14 -11.11
CA GLY A 206 -15.45 21.38 -11.86
C GLY A 206 -15.25 21.23 -13.37
N PRO A 207 -15.37 22.33 -14.11
CA PRO A 207 -15.34 22.35 -15.56
C PRO A 207 -13.97 21.97 -16.13
N ILE A 208 -13.97 21.18 -17.21
CA ILE A 208 -12.78 20.77 -17.97
C ILE A 208 -12.88 21.16 -19.44
N CYS A 209 -11.74 21.32 -20.09
CA CYS A 209 -11.63 21.48 -21.54
C CYS A 209 -10.43 20.70 -22.09
N LYS A 210 -10.15 20.79 -23.40
CA LYS A 210 -8.98 20.12 -24.01
C LYS A 210 -7.65 20.50 -23.34
N LYS A 211 -7.52 21.72 -22.80
CA LYS A 211 -6.31 22.19 -22.09
C LYS A 211 -6.16 21.56 -20.70
N SER A 212 -7.24 21.05 -20.10
CA SER A 212 -7.20 20.30 -18.84
C SER A 212 -6.51 18.93 -18.97
N VAL A 213 -6.34 18.43 -20.20
CA VAL A 213 -5.76 17.12 -20.47
C VAL A 213 -4.23 17.21 -20.49
N ASN A 214 -3.59 16.50 -19.57
CA ASN A 214 -2.14 16.32 -19.56
C ASN A 214 -1.74 15.15 -20.48
N SER A 215 -1.64 15.44 -21.77
CA SER A 215 -1.28 14.44 -22.80
C SER A 215 0.09 13.80 -22.56
N LYS A 216 1.05 14.57 -22.03
CA LYS A 216 2.37 14.07 -21.65
C LYS A 216 2.26 13.00 -20.56
N GLU A 217 1.53 13.28 -19.48
CA GLU A 217 1.35 12.33 -18.38
C GLU A 217 0.60 11.06 -18.82
N ILE A 218 -0.38 11.19 -19.71
CA ILE A 218 -1.07 10.02 -20.30
C ILE A 218 -0.06 9.14 -21.07
N SER A 219 0.78 9.75 -21.91
CA SER A 219 1.80 9.06 -22.68
C SER A 219 2.84 8.40 -21.77
N ASP A 220 3.38 9.13 -20.80
CA ASP A 220 4.42 8.66 -19.89
C ASP A 220 3.93 7.48 -19.04
N ASN A 221 2.68 7.56 -18.53
CA ASN A 221 2.05 6.45 -17.83
C ASN A 221 1.91 5.21 -18.71
N PHE A 222 1.51 5.38 -19.98
CA PHE A 222 1.35 4.26 -20.89
C PHE A 222 2.68 3.58 -21.21
N VAL A 223 3.74 4.37 -21.46
CA VAL A 223 5.10 3.85 -21.69
C VAL A 223 5.61 3.10 -20.46
N ARG A 224 5.54 3.72 -19.28
CA ARG A 224 6.00 3.10 -18.02
C ARG A 224 5.21 1.84 -17.69
N GLY A 225 3.88 1.86 -17.87
CA GLY A 225 3.03 0.69 -17.71
C GLY A 225 3.36 -0.46 -18.65
N SER A 226 3.68 -0.15 -19.90
CA SER A 226 4.08 -1.15 -20.89
C SER A 226 5.40 -1.82 -20.49
N LEU A 227 6.39 -1.03 -20.03
CA LEU A 227 7.66 -1.57 -19.53
C LEU A 227 7.46 -2.42 -18.28
N PHE A 228 6.65 -1.96 -17.32
CA PHE A 228 6.32 -2.71 -16.13
C PHE A 228 5.61 -4.03 -16.46
N TRP A 229 4.65 -4.01 -17.39
CA TRP A 229 3.96 -5.21 -17.90
C TRP A 229 4.94 -6.23 -18.49
N GLU A 230 5.87 -5.78 -19.35
CA GLU A 230 6.91 -6.65 -19.92
C GLU A 230 7.85 -7.21 -18.86
N ASN A 231 8.22 -6.43 -17.85
CA ASN A 231 9.05 -6.93 -16.73
C ASN A 231 8.34 -8.06 -15.96
N ILE A 232 7.02 -7.96 -15.77
CA ILE A 232 6.24 -9.00 -15.07
C ILE A 232 6.09 -10.26 -15.92
N TYR A 233 5.63 -10.13 -17.17
CA TYR A 233 5.20 -11.29 -17.97
C TYR A 233 6.25 -11.77 -18.98
N GLY A 234 7.17 -10.92 -19.41
CA GLY A 234 8.23 -11.22 -20.38
C GLY A 234 7.73 -12.05 -21.56
N LYS A 235 8.32 -13.24 -21.76
CA LYS A 235 8.00 -14.14 -22.88
C LYS A 235 6.51 -14.51 -23.01
N VAL A 236 5.72 -14.44 -21.94
CA VAL A 236 4.28 -14.77 -21.98
C VAL A 236 3.39 -13.54 -22.08
N SER A 237 3.94 -12.32 -22.14
CA SER A 237 3.22 -11.05 -22.19
C SER A 237 2.08 -11.06 -23.22
N ASN A 238 2.40 -11.29 -24.50
CA ASN A 238 1.41 -11.29 -25.58
C ASN A 238 0.31 -12.34 -25.37
N ARG A 239 0.65 -13.51 -24.80
CA ARG A 239 -0.33 -14.56 -24.53
C ARG A 239 -1.32 -14.12 -23.44
N VAL A 240 -0.83 -13.54 -22.34
CA VAL A 240 -1.67 -13.06 -21.23
C VAL A 240 -2.53 -11.88 -21.68
N LYS A 241 -1.95 -10.93 -22.43
CA LYS A 241 -2.68 -9.82 -23.07
C LYS A 241 -3.80 -10.32 -23.98
N ASN A 242 -3.48 -11.22 -24.92
CA ASN A 242 -4.45 -11.72 -25.89
C ASN A 242 -5.54 -12.55 -25.21
N GLN A 243 -5.23 -13.25 -24.12
CA GLN A 243 -6.24 -13.97 -23.33
C GLN A 243 -7.27 -13.00 -22.74
N MET A 244 -6.84 -11.92 -22.09
CA MET A 244 -7.77 -10.92 -21.55
C MET A 244 -8.57 -10.23 -22.66
N PHE A 245 -7.88 -9.81 -23.73
CA PHE A 245 -8.53 -9.13 -24.86
C PHE A 245 -9.58 -10.02 -25.55
N SER A 246 -9.28 -11.31 -25.74
CA SER A 246 -10.22 -12.25 -26.37
C SER A 246 -11.39 -12.59 -25.45
N ALA A 247 -11.19 -12.58 -24.13
CA ALA A 247 -12.28 -12.77 -23.17
C ALA A 247 -13.23 -11.56 -23.16
N TYR A 248 -12.68 -10.35 -23.14
CA TYR A 248 -13.41 -9.09 -23.28
C TYR A 248 -12.42 -7.94 -23.55
N PRO A 249 -12.47 -7.24 -24.70
CA PRO A 249 -11.50 -6.17 -25.00
C PRO A 249 -11.38 -5.08 -23.93
N ASP A 250 -12.49 -4.71 -23.29
CA ASP A 250 -12.49 -3.68 -22.24
C ASP A 250 -11.74 -4.13 -20.99
N LEU A 251 -11.65 -5.44 -20.72
CA LEU A 251 -10.82 -5.97 -19.63
C LEU A 251 -9.34 -5.66 -19.87
N TRP A 252 -8.85 -5.86 -21.09
CA TRP A 252 -7.48 -5.49 -21.44
C TRP A 252 -7.28 -3.97 -21.34
N GLN A 253 -8.21 -3.19 -21.91
CA GLN A 253 -8.15 -1.73 -21.88
C GLN A 253 -8.06 -1.20 -20.45
N TYR A 254 -8.96 -1.64 -19.57
CA TYR A 254 -8.95 -1.31 -18.15
C TYR A 254 -7.64 -1.74 -17.48
N ALA A 255 -7.19 -2.98 -17.71
CA ALA A 255 -5.97 -3.48 -17.09
C ALA A 255 -4.76 -2.60 -17.46
N ILE A 256 -4.50 -2.38 -18.74
CA ILE A 256 -3.31 -1.63 -19.13
C ILE A 256 -3.45 -0.14 -18.80
N HIS A 257 -4.55 0.53 -19.18
CA HIS A 257 -4.68 1.98 -19.08
C HIS A 257 -5.00 2.48 -17.66
N ASN A 258 -5.67 1.68 -16.82
CA ASN A 258 -6.13 2.14 -15.51
C ASN A 258 -5.45 1.43 -14.33
N VAL A 259 -4.84 0.26 -14.54
CA VAL A 259 -4.19 -0.51 -13.47
C VAL A 259 -2.68 -0.52 -13.64
N TYR A 260 -2.15 -1.12 -14.71
CA TYR A 260 -0.71 -1.28 -14.86
C TYR A 260 0.00 0.05 -15.11
N SER A 261 -0.55 0.89 -15.99
CA SER A 261 0.06 2.18 -16.34
C SER A 261 0.09 3.19 -15.19
N PRO A 262 -1.03 3.68 -14.65
CA PRO A 262 -0.96 4.74 -13.64
C PRO A 262 -0.71 4.24 -12.22
N ILE A 263 -1.13 3.01 -11.87
CA ILE A 263 -1.12 2.54 -10.48
C ILE A 263 0.09 1.65 -10.22
N LEU A 264 0.19 0.49 -10.88
CA LEU A 264 1.24 -0.48 -10.54
C LEU A 264 2.63 -0.01 -10.95
N SER A 265 2.76 0.65 -12.12
CA SER A 265 4.06 1.14 -12.60
C SER A 265 4.56 2.43 -11.93
N PHE A 266 3.79 3.05 -11.04
CA PHE A 266 4.22 4.25 -10.31
C PHE A 266 5.23 3.90 -9.21
N GLU A 267 6.49 4.26 -9.37
CA GLU A 267 7.59 3.79 -8.50
C GLU A 267 8.13 4.84 -7.51
N ASP A 268 7.62 6.08 -7.52
CA ASP A 268 8.16 7.17 -6.70
C ASP A 268 8.04 6.94 -5.17
N ILE A 269 7.19 6.00 -4.74
CA ILE A 269 6.98 5.65 -3.32
C ILE A 269 7.37 4.19 -3.05
N ILE A 270 6.93 3.25 -3.89
CA ILE A 270 7.24 1.81 -3.77
C ILE A 270 7.86 1.33 -5.10
N PRO A 271 9.13 0.87 -5.10
CA PRO A 271 9.79 0.33 -6.30
C PRO A 271 9.06 -0.89 -6.89
N ALA A 272 9.34 -1.20 -8.17
CA ALA A 272 8.67 -2.30 -8.88
C ALA A 272 8.72 -3.65 -8.16
N LYS A 273 9.89 -4.02 -7.60
CA LYS A 273 10.08 -5.30 -6.86
C LYS A 273 9.10 -5.41 -5.69
N GLU A 274 9.02 -4.36 -4.87
CA GLU A 274 8.17 -4.33 -3.69
C GLU A 274 6.69 -4.12 -4.04
N THR A 275 6.39 -3.44 -5.15
CA THR A 275 5.04 -3.43 -5.72
C THR A 275 4.60 -4.87 -6.02
N SER A 276 5.48 -5.70 -6.59
CA SER A 276 5.19 -7.12 -6.81
C SER A 276 5.01 -7.90 -5.50
N PHE A 277 5.70 -7.53 -4.42
CA PHE A 277 5.44 -8.12 -3.10
C PHE A 277 4.02 -7.84 -2.62
N CYS A 278 3.54 -6.61 -2.77
CA CYS A 278 2.17 -6.25 -2.44
C CYS A 278 1.16 -7.03 -3.31
N VAL A 279 1.39 -7.13 -4.62
CA VAL A 279 0.50 -7.89 -5.51
C VAL A 279 0.46 -9.38 -5.16
N VAL A 280 1.61 -10.00 -4.91
CA VAL A 280 1.68 -11.42 -4.47
C VAL A 280 0.94 -11.59 -3.13
N ALA A 281 1.18 -10.70 -2.17
CA ALA A 281 0.51 -10.71 -0.87
C ALA A 281 -1.01 -10.55 -0.98
N ALA A 282 -1.49 -9.75 -1.95
CA ALA A 282 -2.91 -9.56 -2.20
C ALA A 282 -3.57 -10.76 -2.91
N LEU A 283 -2.83 -11.50 -3.73
CA LEU A 283 -3.36 -12.64 -4.48
C LEU A 283 -3.43 -13.93 -3.66
N ILE A 284 -2.53 -14.11 -2.68
CA ILE A 284 -2.48 -15.31 -1.83
C ILE A 284 -3.83 -15.63 -1.18
N PRO A 285 -4.53 -14.69 -0.51
CA PRO A 285 -5.79 -15.02 0.18
C PRO A 285 -7.00 -15.23 -0.74
N GLN A 286 -6.87 -14.99 -2.05
CA GLN A 286 -7.99 -14.94 -2.99
C GLN A 286 -8.21 -16.23 -3.80
N ASP A 287 -7.36 -17.24 -3.62
CA ASP A 287 -7.44 -18.53 -4.33
C ASP A 287 -7.53 -18.40 -5.87
N VAL A 288 -6.61 -17.62 -6.45
CA VAL A 288 -6.48 -17.38 -7.91
C VAL A 288 -5.13 -17.89 -8.48
N PRO A 289 -4.87 -19.22 -8.51
CA PRO A 289 -3.54 -19.76 -8.82
C PRO A 289 -2.91 -19.34 -10.15
N PRO A 290 -3.64 -19.22 -11.29
CA PRO A 290 -3.05 -18.78 -12.55
C PRO A 290 -2.45 -17.38 -12.46
N THR A 291 -3.20 -16.44 -11.86
CA THR A 291 -2.79 -15.06 -11.66
C THR A 291 -1.62 -14.98 -10.68
N LEU A 292 -1.73 -15.67 -9.54
CA LEU A 292 -0.67 -15.73 -8.53
C LEU A 292 0.64 -16.27 -9.11
N LYS A 293 0.60 -17.36 -9.90
CA LYS A 293 1.79 -17.92 -10.55
C LYS A 293 2.47 -16.91 -11.49
N GLY A 294 1.69 -16.14 -12.25
CA GLY A 294 2.21 -15.09 -13.12
C GLY A 294 2.96 -14.01 -12.34
N HIS A 295 2.36 -13.51 -11.26
CA HIS A 295 2.96 -12.45 -10.44
C HIS A 295 4.13 -12.92 -9.59
N VAL A 296 4.14 -14.18 -9.12
CA VAL A 296 5.31 -14.78 -8.45
C VAL A 296 6.49 -14.83 -9.41
N ARG A 297 6.26 -15.25 -10.67
CA ARG A 297 7.32 -15.24 -11.68
C ARG A 297 7.75 -13.81 -12.03
N GLY A 298 6.81 -12.88 -12.14
CA GLY A 298 7.11 -11.47 -12.40
C GLY A 298 7.93 -10.81 -11.29
N ALA A 299 7.66 -11.15 -10.02
CA ALA A 299 8.48 -10.68 -8.91
C ALA A 299 9.94 -11.14 -9.06
N VAL A 300 10.16 -12.40 -9.46
CA VAL A 300 11.52 -12.92 -9.74
C VAL A 300 12.19 -12.16 -10.89
N ASN A 301 11.46 -11.86 -11.97
CA ASN A 301 12.00 -11.07 -13.07
C ASN A 301 12.41 -9.65 -12.63
N LEU A 302 11.75 -9.10 -11.60
CA LEU A 302 12.08 -7.82 -10.97
C LEU A 302 13.14 -7.92 -9.85
N GLY A 303 13.82 -9.06 -9.74
CA GLY A 303 14.92 -9.25 -8.80
C GLY A 303 14.51 -9.76 -7.41
N ALA A 304 13.28 -10.25 -7.23
CA ALA A 304 12.90 -10.95 -6.02
C ALA A 304 13.61 -12.30 -5.92
N THR A 305 14.15 -12.59 -4.74
CA THR A 305 14.72 -13.88 -4.41
C THR A 305 13.63 -14.90 -4.06
N LYS A 306 13.93 -16.19 -4.20
CA LYS A 306 13.04 -17.25 -3.72
C LYS A 306 12.81 -17.18 -2.21
N GLU A 307 13.82 -16.72 -1.46
CA GLU A 307 13.74 -16.55 -0.01
C GLU A 307 12.74 -15.45 0.38
N GLU A 308 12.79 -14.29 -0.28
CA GLU A 308 11.82 -13.21 -0.07
C GLU A 308 10.38 -13.68 -0.37
N LEU A 309 10.18 -14.38 -1.49
CA LEU A 309 8.87 -14.89 -1.88
C LEU A 309 8.34 -15.99 -0.95
N THR A 310 9.23 -16.84 -0.42
CA THR A 310 8.90 -17.82 0.62
C THR A 310 8.47 -17.12 1.90
N SER A 311 9.23 -16.11 2.34
CA SER A 311 8.91 -15.29 3.49
C SER A 311 7.57 -14.56 3.33
N ILE A 312 7.26 -14.01 2.15
CA ILE A 312 5.96 -13.37 1.86
C ILE A 312 4.83 -14.38 2.00
N ARG A 313 4.99 -15.58 1.41
CA ARG A 313 4.00 -16.67 1.51
C ARG A 313 3.71 -17.01 2.98
N LEU A 314 4.76 -17.21 3.78
CA LEU A 314 4.63 -17.58 5.19
C LEU A 314 4.03 -16.45 6.05
N LEU A 315 4.41 -15.20 5.81
CA LEU A 315 3.85 -14.04 6.50
C LEU A 315 2.36 -13.88 6.19
N VAL A 316 1.96 -13.97 4.92
CA VAL A 316 0.53 -13.87 4.54
C VAL A 316 -0.27 -15.05 5.07
N PHE A 317 0.29 -16.25 5.08
CA PHE A 317 -0.32 -17.42 5.71
C PHE A 317 -0.58 -17.24 7.19
N ASP A 318 0.38 -16.69 7.94
CA ASP A 318 0.18 -16.37 9.36
C ASP A 318 -1.04 -15.46 9.52
N ILE A 319 -1.17 -14.40 8.71
CA ILE A 319 -2.31 -13.47 8.75
C ILE A 319 -3.63 -14.17 8.40
N CYS A 320 -3.65 -15.01 7.36
CA CYS A 320 -4.83 -15.76 6.95
C CYS A 320 -5.31 -16.74 8.04
N ASP A 321 -4.37 -17.42 8.69
CA ASP A 321 -4.69 -18.34 9.79
C ASP A 321 -5.27 -17.57 10.98
N TRP A 322 -4.71 -16.40 11.31
CA TRP A 322 -5.17 -15.58 12.43
C TRP A 322 -6.50 -14.89 12.16
N SER A 323 -6.80 -14.54 10.90
CA SER A 323 -8.09 -13.98 10.52
C SER A 323 -9.20 -15.03 10.45
N GLY A 324 -8.83 -16.30 10.18
CA GLY A 324 -9.74 -17.45 10.21
C GLY A 324 -10.82 -17.46 9.12
N ASN A 325 -10.71 -16.57 8.13
CA ASN A 325 -11.73 -16.35 7.09
C ASN A 325 -11.24 -16.65 5.66
N VAL A 326 -10.10 -17.33 5.53
CA VAL A 326 -9.51 -17.70 4.24
C VAL A 326 -9.43 -19.22 4.13
N THR A 327 -9.91 -19.73 3.00
CA THR A 327 -9.82 -21.15 2.64
C THR A 327 -9.40 -21.28 1.19
N TRP A 328 -8.52 -22.24 0.90
CA TRP A 328 -8.09 -22.55 -0.46
C TRP A 328 -8.67 -23.88 -0.90
N LYS A 329 -9.17 -23.96 -2.13
CA LYS A 329 -9.81 -25.18 -2.67
C LYS A 329 -8.90 -26.40 -2.62
N GLY A 330 -7.60 -26.22 -2.88
CA GLY A 330 -6.58 -27.28 -2.80
C GLY A 330 -5.85 -27.36 -1.46
N GLY A 331 -6.31 -26.63 -0.44
CA GLY A 331 -5.64 -26.46 0.84
C GLY A 331 -4.43 -25.52 0.77
N LYS A 332 -3.88 -25.19 1.93
CA LYS A 332 -2.75 -24.24 2.08
C LYS A 332 -1.51 -24.63 1.26
N GLU A 333 -1.27 -25.94 1.13
CA GLU A 333 -0.13 -26.47 0.37
C GLU A 333 -0.26 -26.32 -1.15
N SER A 334 -1.45 -26.06 -1.67
CA SER A 334 -1.64 -25.79 -3.11
C SER A 334 -1.28 -24.36 -3.50
N VAL A 335 -1.16 -23.45 -2.54
CA VAL A 335 -0.82 -22.04 -2.79
C VAL A 335 0.66 -21.95 -3.10
N PHE A 336 0.96 -21.93 -4.41
CA PHE A 336 2.26 -21.84 -5.11
C PHE A 336 3.52 -22.35 -4.39
N LYS A 337 4.32 -23.14 -5.11
CA LYS A 337 5.68 -23.52 -4.72
C LYS A 337 6.68 -22.87 -5.69
N LEU A 338 7.82 -22.41 -5.16
CA LEU A 338 8.86 -21.66 -5.89
C LEU A 338 9.94 -22.55 -6.52
#